data_AF-A0A835XUD1-F1
#
_entry.id   AF-A0A835XUD1-F1
#
_cell.length_a   1.000
_cell.length_b   1.000
_cell.length_c   1.000
_cell.angle_alpha   90.00
_cell.angle_beta   90.00
_cell.angle_gamma   90.00
#
_symmetry.space_group_name_H-M   'P 1'
#
loop_
_entity.id
_entity.type
_entity.pdbx_description
1 polymer ?
#
loop_
_entity_poly.entity_id
_entity_poly.type
_entity_poly.pdbx_seq_one_letter_code
_entity_poly.pdbx_strand_id
1 'polypeptide(L)'
;MSDNHLFETAWFLIRQNDSMSFQLLPGQPRNPVTQQLVPVGSAVRLLCTPAPLPYTCANVSNVTVTFSPSASRGLAVNVTVNLLVVVLRLSDSEECSGSEGADVTRLSDMLWGPRGVAEQLQTCSYGNMRLNQQRSQVRELTLQCRWDVMLCDHIATSNIARQEVRRLIPNLNAFTHFMYVMPDASACQFQGISEQLGRTSWIRPGDLGVFKPGTVMQELLHNYGLYHGWRDDTEYVDGSTFMGMAQSACPSAPELLRLGWATPLAVLNRNLLPEATLDVYNVTIPATQAGPAGVTVRILPDWLPGDAYTKNLYLSLRTRVNGDWQMDEEYVDQLSIHEALRAADNGAGSSTEDPRFNLVALLEQGTKLTLDSYRLVVQARELLVDSKARRMMVDVCRFRFRSTECRMPPIPTM
;
A
#
# COMPACT_ATOMS: atom_id res chain seq x y z
N MET A 1 -1.49 5.46 26.91
CA MET A 1 -0.12 5.94 26.63
C MET A 1 0.07 5.77 25.14
N SER A 2 -0.04 6.86 24.38
CA SER A 2 0.19 6.84 22.94
C SER A 2 1.69 6.99 22.72
N ASP A 3 2.38 5.88 22.48
CA ASP A 3 3.74 5.94 21.96
C ASP A 3 3.65 6.52 20.56
N ASN A 4 3.98 7.80 20.45
CA ASN A 4 4.34 8.43 19.19
C ASN A 4 5.61 7.73 18.71
N HIS A 5 5.45 6.61 17.99
CA HIS A 5 6.50 6.08 17.15
C HIS A 5 6.75 7.11 16.05
N LEU A 6 7.63 8.07 16.33
CA LEU A 6 8.24 8.90 15.31
C LEU A 6 9.03 7.94 14.44
N PHE A 7 8.42 7.45 13.37
CA PHE A 7 9.15 6.80 12.30
C PHE A 7 10.15 7.84 11.77
N GLU A 8 11.44 7.64 12.07
CA GLU A 8 12.49 8.39 11.39
C GLU A 8 12.32 8.14 9.89
N THR A 9 12.00 9.20 9.16
CA THR A 9 11.79 9.10 7.72
C THR A 9 13.13 8.89 7.05
N ALA A 10 13.53 7.62 6.90
CA ALA A 10 14.76 7.26 6.21
C ALA A 10 14.58 7.42 4.69
N TRP A 11 15.54 8.08 4.06
CA TRP A 11 15.56 8.27 2.60
C TRP A 11 16.62 7.40 1.97
N PHE A 12 16.29 6.78 0.83
CA PHE A 12 17.15 5.81 0.17
C PHE A 12 17.42 6.21 -1.28
N LEU A 13 18.67 6.01 -1.73
CA LEU A 13 19.02 6.09 -3.14
C LEU A 13 19.30 4.70 -3.68
N ILE A 14 18.57 4.33 -4.73
CA ILE A 14 18.78 3.06 -5.42
C ILE A 14 19.64 3.30 -6.65
N ARG A 15 20.82 2.69 -6.70
CA ARG A 15 21.67 2.72 -7.87
C ARG A 15 21.09 1.82 -8.96
N GLN A 16 20.70 2.40 -10.10
CA GLN A 16 19.94 1.70 -11.14
C GLN A 16 20.62 0.42 -11.68
N ASN A 17 21.96 0.40 -11.76
CA ASN A 17 22.67 -0.68 -12.43
C ASN A 17 22.79 -1.97 -11.60
N ASP A 18 22.74 -1.86 -10.27
CA ASP A 18 22.96 -3.00 -9.36
C ASP A 18 21.94 -3.08 -8.23
N SER A 19 20.99 -2.13 -8.20
CA SER A 19 19.98 -1.95 -7.15
C SER A 19 20.57 -1.82 -5.74
N MET A 20 21.80 -1.31 -5.60
CA MET A 20 22.34 -0.98 -4.28
C MET A 20 21.60 0.22 -3.71
N SER A 21 21.08 0.08 -2.50
CA SER A 21 20.43 1.14 -1.74
C SER A 21 21.44 1.85 -0.81
N PHE A 22 21.33 3.17 -0.73
CA PHE A 22 22.13 4.01 0.17
C PHE A 22 21.20 4.81 1.08
N GLN A 23 21.37 4.70 2.40
CA GLN A 23 20.64 5.54 3.34
C GLN A 23 21.18 6.96 3.34
N LEU A 24 20.30 7.93 3.40
CA LEU A 24 20.64 9.34 3.55
C LEU A 24 20.34 9.79 4.98
N LEU A 25 21.40 9.99 5.78
CA LEU A 25 21.27 10.52 7.14
C LEU A 25 20.76 11.97 7.18
N PRO A 26 21.10 12.86 6.22
CA PRO A 26 20.51 14.21 6.16
C PRO A 26 19.02 14.25 5.79
N GLY A 27 18.35 13.09 5.66
CA GLY A 27 17.00 12.99 5.16
C GLY A 27 16.91 13.21 3.64
N GLN A 28 15.74 13.64 3.17
CA GLN A 28 15.46 13.80 1.74
C GLN A 28 16.38 14.85 1.12
N PRO A 29 17.08 14.53 0.02
CA PRO A 29 17.91 15.51 -0.66
C PRO A 29 17.03 16.61 -1.27
N ARG A 30 17.55 17.85 -1.28
CA ARG A 30 16.90 19.00 -1.91
C ARG A 30 17.60 19.36 -3.21
N ASN A 31 16.83 19.83 -4.17
CA ASN A 31 17.39 20.46 -5.36
C ASN A 31 18.15 21.74 -4.91
N PRO A 32 19.45 21.89 -5.24
CA PRO A 32 20.26 22.99 -4.74
C PRO A 32 19.83 24.36 -5.30
N VAL A 33 19.14 24.37 -6.44
CA VAL A 33 18.64 25.59 -7.08
C VAL A 33 17.27 25.97 -6.52
N THR A 34 16.31 25.05 -6.50
CA THR A 34 14.92 25.37 -6.11
C THR A 34 14.67 25.22 -4.62
N GLN A 35 15.59 24.60 -3.86
CA GLN A 35 15.42 24.20 -2.46
C GLN A 35 14.24 23.26 -2.19
N GLN A 36 13.54 22.83 -3.24
CA GLN A 36 12.44 21.87 -3.16
C GLN A 36 13.01 20.48 -2.90
N LEU A 37 12.24 19.70 -2.15
CA LEU A 37 12.51 18.29 -1.91
C LEU A 37 12.55 17.53 -3.24
N VAL A 38 13.52 16.63 -3.41
CA VAL A 38 13.61 15.80 -4.60
C VAL A 38 12.44 14.80 -4.62
N PRO A 39 11.57 14.81 -5.64
CA PRO A 39 10.48 13.85 -5.82
C PRO A 39 10.91 12.39 -5.64
N VAL A 40 10.11 11.57 -4.95
CA VAL A 40 10.29 10.10 -4.94
C VAL A 40 10.31 9.57 -6.38
N GLY A 41 11.23 8.65 -6.68
CA GLY A 41 11.41 8.12 -8.02
C GLY A 41 12.32 8.96 -8.93
N SER A 42 12.80 10.13 -8.49
CA SER A 42 13.78 10.95 -9.24
C SER A 42 15.06 10.19 -9.58
N ALA A 43 15.55 10.37 -10.81
CA ALA A 43 16.94 10.05 -11.13
C ALA A 43 17.82 11.20 -10.64
N VAL A 44 18.52 10.95 -9.54
CA VAL A 44 19.45 11.91 -8.96
C VAL A 44 20.89 11.46 -9.10
N ARG A 45 21.75 12.44 -9.34
CA ARG A 45 23.18 12.34 -9.14
C ARG A 45 23.53 13.19 -7.93
N LEU A 46 24.25 12.64 -6.97
CA LEU A 46 24.75 13.39 -5.84
C LEU A 46 26.12 12.89 -5.42
N LEU A 47 26.84 13.71 -4.67
CA LEU A 47 28.05 13.31 -3.97
C LEU A 47 27.66 12.90 -2.55
N CYS A 48 27.96 11.66 -2.21
CA CYS A 48 27.78 11.10 -0.89
C CYS A 48 29.12 11.13 -0.15
N THR A 49 29.15 11.79 1.00
CA THR A 49 30.25 11.64 1.96
C THR A 49 29.95 10.40 2.81
N PRO A 50 30.77 9.34 2.74
CA PRO A 50 30.49 8.10 3.46
C PRO A 50 30.41 8.32 4.97
N ALA A 51 29.45 7.69 5.63
CA ALA A 51 29.43 7.55 7.08
C ALA A 51 30.35 6.40 7.53
N PRO A 52 30.61 6.25 8.84
CA PRO A 52 31.28 5.05 9.37
C PRO A 52 30.51 3.75 9.06
N LEU A 53 29.20 3.86 8.85
CA LEU A 53 28.32 2.78 8.43
C LEU A 53 28.43 2.54 6.91
N PRO A 54 28.59 1.27 6.46
CA PRO A 54 28.60 0.95 5.04
C PRO A 54 27.24 1.27 4.41
N TYR A 55 27.25 1.82 3.19
CA TYR A 55 26.03 2.21 2.45
C TYR A 55 25.22 3.35 3.07
N THR A 56 25.84 4.13 3.94
CA THR A 56 25.21 5.29 4.57
C THR A 56 25.95 6.55 4.17
N CYS A 57 25.19 7.58 3.80
CA CYS A 57 25.70 8.90 3.46
C CYS A 57 25.56 9.83 4.67
N ALA A 58 26.69 10.20 5.28
CA ALA A 58 26.74 11.19 6.38
C ALA A 58 26.43 12.60 5.89
N ASN A 59 26.78 12.91 4.65
CA ASN A 59 26.45 14.18 4.02
C ASN A 59 26.20 13.99 2.51
N VAL A 60 25.28 14.78 1.95
CA VAL A 60 24.99 14.81 0.52
C VAL A 60 25.24 16.21 -0.04
N SER A 61 25.98 16.28 -1.15
CA SER A 61 26.24 17.53 -1.86
C SER A 61 26.11 17.36 -3.37
N ASN A 62 26.11 18.46 -4.13
CA ASN A 62 26.02 18.46 -5.59
C ASN A 62 24.83 17.65 -6.16
N VAL A 63 23.68 17.74 -5.48
CA VAL A 63 22.45 17.07 -5.91
C VAL A 63 22.02 17.64 -7.25
N THR A 64 22.13 16.84 -8.30
CA THR A 64 21.68 17.14 -9.66
C THR A 64 20.56 16.17 -10.00
N VAL A 65 19.36 16.70 -10.20
CA VAL A 65 18.23 15.92 -10.70
C VAL A 65 18.35 15.89 -12.23
N THR A 66 18.86 14.79 -12.78
CA THR A 66 19.05 14.64 -14.24
C THR A 66 17.77 14.26 -14.95
N PHE A 67 16.87 13.62 -14.22
CA PHE A 67 15.52 13.34 -14.66
C PHE A 67 14.67 13.28 -13.39
N SER A 68 13.56 14.01 -13.36
CA SER A 68 12.47 13.72 -12.44
C SER A 68 11.52 12.85 -13.23
N PRO A 69 11.69 11.51 -13.29
CA PRO A 69 10.54 10.73 -13.63
C PRO A 69 9.53 11.04 -12.53
N SER A 70 8.44 11.69 -12.91
CA SER A 70 7.13 11.21 -12.50
C SER A 70 6.90 9.80 -13.08
N ALA A 71 7.89 8.91 -13.02
CA ALA A 71 7.66 7.50 -13.18
C ALA A 71 7.06 7.11 -11.84
N SER A 72 5.77 7.37 -11.72
CA SER A 72 4.94 6.24 -11.38
C SER A 72 5.55 5.04 -12.09
N ARG A 73 5.93 3.99 -11.35
CA ARG A 73 5.78 2.69 -11.99
C ARG A 73 4.38 2.75 -12.57
N GLY A 74 4.26 2.63 -13.89
CA GLY A 74 2.95 2.62 -14.52
C GLY A 74 2.04 1.66 -13.76
N LEU A 75 0.73 1.82 -13.92
CA LEU A 75 -0.27 0.95 -13.31
C LEU A 75 0.25 -0.50 -13.22
N ALA A 76 0.06 -1.16 -12.08
CA ALA A 76 0.54 -2.51 -11.81
C ALA A 76 -0.28 -3.57 -12.58
N VAL A 77 -0.45 -3.35 -13.88
CA VAL A 77 -1.29 -4.07 -14.84
C VAL A 77 -0.41 -5.00 -15.65
N ASN A 78 -0.82 -6.25 -15.79
CA ASN A 78 -0.07 -7.33 -16.45
C ASN A 78 1.36 -7.53 -15.91
N VAL A 79 1.53 -7.33 -14.61
CA VAL A 79 2.81 -7.46 -13.91
C VAL A 79 3.04 -8.91 -13.49
N THR A 80 4.22 -9.43 -13.82
CA THR A 80 4.70 -10.73 -13.31
C THR A 80 5.94 -10.51 -12.45
N VAL A 81 5.85 -10.88 -11.18
CA VAL A 81 6.95 -10.76 -10.22
C VAL A 81 7.73 -12.07 -10.15
N ASN A 82 9.03 -12.02 -10.44
CA ASN A 82 9.95 -13.11 -10.14
C ASN A 82 10.63 -12.74 -8.81
N LEU A 83 10.18 -13.33 -7.71
CA LEU A 83 10.57 -12.96 -6.36
C LEU A 83 11.75 -13.83 -5.88
N LEU A 84 12.83 -13.19 -5.43
CA LEU A 84 13.84 -13.86 -4.62
C LEU A 84 13.60 -13.51 -3.15
N VAL A 85 13.21 -14.51 -2.36
CA VAL A 85 13.12 -14.38 -0.91
C VAL A 85 14.40 -14.93 -0.30
N VAL A 86 15.12 -14.10 0.45
CA VAL A 86 16.36 -14.46 1.13
C VAL A 86 16.10 -14.47 2.62
N VAL A 87 16.05 -15.67 3.21
CA VAL A 87 15.93 -15.87 4.65
C VAL A 87 17.31 -15.80 5.27
N LEU A 88 17.53 -14.80 6.11
CA LEU A 88 18.81 -14.56 6.74
C LEU A 88 18.88 -15.29 8.08
N ARG A 89 20.02 -15.93 8.31
CA ARG A 89 20.43 -16.54 9.57
C ARG A 89 21.74 -15.91 10.03
N LEU A 90 22.02 -15.98 11.32
CA LEU A 90 23.31 -15.58 11.88
C LEU A 90 24.10 -16.82 12.28
N SER A 91 25.38 -16.83 11.93
CA SER A 91 26.33 -17.84 12.39
C SER A 91 26.37 -17.87 13.92
N ASP A 92 26.41 -19.07 14.49
CA ASP A 92 26.58 -19.22 15.93
C ASP A 92 27.89 -18.59 16.40
N SER A 93 27.81 -17.80 17.46
CA SER A 93 28.90 -17.03 18.07
C SER A 93 28.48 -16.57 19.46
N GLU A 94 29.46 -16.28 20.33
CA GLU A 94 29.20 -15.83 21.70
C GLU A 94 28.35 -14.54 21.73
N GLU A 95 28.48 -13.68 20.72
CA GLU A 95 27.78 -12.40 20.65
C GLU A 95 26.35 -12.49 20.09
N CYS A 96 26.10 -13.39 19.12
CA CYS A 96 24.79 -13.48 18.45
C CYS A 96 23.91 -14.64 18.94
N SER A 97 24.43 -15.58 19.74
CA SER A 97 23.74 -16.81 20.19
C SER A 97 23.11 -17.66 19.07
N GLY A 98 23.50 -17.41 17.81
CA GLY A 98 22.81 -17.90 16.61
C GLY A 98 21.40 -17.32 16.47
N SER A 99 20.99 -17.02 15.23
CA SER A 99 19.56 -16.86 14.93
C SER A 99 19.16 -17.82 13.83
N GLU A 100 18.16 -18.65 14.14
CA GLU A 100 17.59 -19.63 13.22
C GLU A 100 16.82 -19.00 12.05
N GLY A 101 16.56 -17.69 12.08
CA GLY A 101 15.76 -17.00 11.07
C GLY A 101 14.35 -17.58 10.94
N ALA A 102 13.68 -17.35 9.81
CA ALA A 102 12.37 -17.94 9.53
C ALA A 102 12.47 -19.37 8.97
N ASP A 103 11.49 -20.21 9.28
CA ASP A 103 11.35 -21.53 8.64
C ASP A 103 11.06 -21.39 7.13
N VAL A 104 12.00 -21.85 6.30
CA VAL A 104 11.93 -21.77 4.82
C VAL A 104 10.81 -22.63 4.24
N THR A 105 10.49 -23.76 4.85
CA THR A 105 9.42 -24.66 4.40
C THR A 105 8.07 -24.00 4.65
N ARG A 106 7.84 -23.54 5.89
CA ARG A 106 6.61 -22.80 6.26
C ARG A 106 6.43 -21.54 5.42
N LEU A 107 7.53 -20.82 5.15
CA LEU A 107 7.53 -19.64 4.30
C LEU A 107 7.16 -19.98 2.85
N SER A 108 7.71 -21.06 2.31
CA SER A 108 7.36 -21.53 0.97
C SER A 108 5.90 -21.93 0.87
N ASP A 109 5.36 -22.62 1.88
CA ASP A 109 3.94 -23.00 1.94
C ASP A 109 3.04 -21.77 2.05
N MET A 110 3.41 -20.75 2.82
CA MET A 110 2.63 -19.51 2.95
C MET A 110 2.70 -18.63 1.69
N LEU A 111 3.80 -18.66 0.94
CA LEU A 111 3.90 -17.94 -0.34
C LEU A 111 3.12 -18.65 -1.46
N TRP A 112 3.26 -19.97 -1.57
CA TRP A 112 2.88 -20.74 -2.76
C TRP A 112 1.72 -21.71 -2.54
N GLY A 113 1.38 -22.01 -1.29
CA GLY A 113 0.31 -22.93 -0.94
C GLY A 113 -1.09 -22.35 -1.20
N PRO A 114 -2.14 -23.17 -1.02
CA PRO A 114 -3.52 -22.72 -1.15
C PRO A 114 -3.81 -21.55 -0.21
N ARG A 115 -4.45 -20.51 -0.74
CA ARG A 115 -4.71 -19.22 -0.06
C ARG A 115 -3.44 -18.51 0.41
N GLY A 116 -2.28 -18.87 -0.13
CA GLY A 116 -1.03 -18.17 0.10
C GLY A 116 -0.96 -16.83 -0.62
N VAL A 117 0.14 -16.11 -0.39
CA VAL A 117 0.39 -14.77 -0.94
C VAL A 117 0.25 -14.73 -2.47
N ALA A 118 0.71 -15.75 -3.19
CA ALA A 118 0.61 -15.80 -4.65
C ALA A 118 -0.84 -15.83 -5.16
N GLU A 119 -1.68 -16.69 -4.58
CA GLU A 119 -3.10 -16.79 -4.93
C GLU A 119 -3.85 -15.51 -4.53
N GLN A 120 -3.55 -14.99 -3.34
CA GLN A 120 -4.15 -13.77 -2.83
C GLN A 120 -3.83 -12.57 -3.70
N LEU A 121 -2.57 -12.38 -4.10
CA LEU A 121 -2.15 -11.31 -5.02
C LEU A 121 -2.85 -11.42 -6.38
N GLN A 122 -2.89 -12.63 -6.94
CA GLN A 122 -3.56 -12.86 -8.22
C GLN A 122 -5.06 -12.55 -8.13
N THR A 123 -5.69 -12.94 -7.03
CA THR A 123 -7.12 -12.77 -6.83
C THR A 123 -7.49 -11.31 -6.57
N CYS A 124 -6.78 -10.64 -5.66
CA CYS A 124 -7.01 -9.23 -5.35
C CYS A 124 -6.71 -8.28 -6.51
N SER A 125 -5.83 -8.69 -7.44
CA SER A 125 -5.50 -7.91 -8.63
C SER A 125 -6.34 -8.23 -9.86
N TYR A 126 -7.30 -9.16 -9.75
CA TYR A 126 -8.05 -9.67 -10.91
C TYR A 126 -7.13 -10.22 -12.01
N GLY A 127 -5.99 -10.80 -11.63
CA GLY A 127 -4.97 -11.30 -12.54
C GLY A 127 -4.00 -10.25 -13.09
N ASN A 128 -4.16 -8.97 -12.75
CA ASN A 128 -3.25 -7.91 -13.20
C ASN A 128 -1.83 -8.06 -12.61
N MET A 129 -1.70 -8.70 -11.46
CA MET A 129 -0.41 -8.95 -10.83
C MET A 129 -0.32 -10.39 -10.34
N ARG A 130 0.81 -11.05 -10.61
CA ARG A 130 1.04 -12.43 -10.20
C ARG A 130 2.49 -12.66 -9.79
N LEU A 131 2.68 -13.56 -8.82
CA LEU A 131 4.00 -14.11 -8.52
C LEU A 131 4.28 -15.28 -9.47
N ASN A 132 5.46 -15.31 -10.09
CA ASN A 132 5.89 -16.39 -10.95
C ASN A 132 6.56 -17.49 -10.12
N GLN A 133 5.79 -18.47 -9.66
CA GLN A 133 6.31 -19.54 -8.81
C GLN A 133 7.50 -20.30 -9.45
N GLN A 134 7.50 -20.49 -10.77
CA GLN A 134 8.54 -21.23 -11.49
C GLN A 134 9.88 -20.47 -11.56
N ARG A 135 9.84 -19.14 -11.47
CA ARG A 135 11.03 -18.27 -11.52
C ARG A 135 11.35 -17.60 -10.19
N SER A 136 10.51 -17.79 -9.19
CA SER A 136 10.73 -17.30 -7.84
C SER A 136 11.47 -18.34 -7.02
N GLN A 137 12.23 -17.90 -6.02
CA GLN A 137 13.01 -18.78 -5.16
C GLN A 137 12.97 -18.30 -3.72
N VAL A 138 12.97 -19.25 -2.79
CA VAL A 138 13.28 -19.00 -1.39
C VAL A 138 14.67 -19.60 -1.12
N ARG A 139 15.53 -18.80 -0.50
CA ARG A 139 16.92 -19.18 -0.21
C ARG A 139 17.26 -18.83 1.20
N GLU A 140 17.85 -19.77 1.89
CA GLU A 140 18.48 -19.50 3.17
C GLU A 140 19.90 -19.01 2.95
N LEU A 141 20.33 -18.06 3.77
CA LEU A 141 21.70 -17.59 3.81
C LEU A 141 22.12 -17.37 5.26
N THR A 142 23.23 -18.00 5.66
CA THR A 142 23.88 -17.72 6.93
C THR A 142 24.90 -16.60 6.75
N LEU A 143 24.70 -15.50 7.47
CA LEU A 143 25.63 -14.37 7.55
C LEU A 143 26.53 -14.54 8.78
N GLN A 144 27.75 -14.02 8.70
CA GLN A 144 28.60 -13.88 9.87
C GLN A 144 27.95 -12.92 10.88
N CYS A 145 28.02 -13.28 12.16
CA CYS A 145 27.61 -12.38 13.24
C CYS A 145 28.36 -11.05 13.14
N ARG A 146 27.61 -9.97 12.97
CA ARG A 146 28.13 -8.61 12.88
C ARG A 146 27.12 -7.64 13.50
N TRP A 147 27.64 -6.57 14.08
CA TRP A 147 26.85 -5.58 14.79
C TRP A 147 25.79 -4.89 13.91
N ASP A 148 26.08 -4.66 12.62
CA ASP A 148 25.15 -4.04 11.67
C ASP A 148 23.92 -4.92 11.45
N VAL A 149 24.11 -6.25 11.42
CA VAL A 149 23.01 -7.21 11.34
C VAL A 149 22.23 -7.29 12.65
N MET A 150 22.92 -7.22 13.78
CA MET A 150 22.28 -7.26 15.11
C MET A 150 21.45 -6.00 15.42
N LEU A 151 21.84 -4.83 14.92
CA LEU A 151 21.10 -3.57 15.13
C LEU A 151 19.93 -3.41 14.15
N CYS A 152 19.58 -4.44 13.38
CA CYS A 152 18.57 -4.39 12.33
C CYS A 152 18.80 -3.26 11.31
N ASP A 153 20.07 -3.03 10.94
CA ASP A 153 20.37 -2.22 9.75
C ASP A 153 20.01 -3.05 8.50
N HIS A 154 18.74 -2.95 8.11
CA HIS A 154 18.17 -3.71 7.01
C HIS A 154 18.87 -3.45 5.67
N ILE A 155 19.42 -2.26 5.48
CA ILE A 155 20.18 -1.88 4.28
C ILE A 155 21.53 -2.59 4.27
N ALA A 156 22.34 -2.39 5.30
CA ALA A 156 23.66 -3.00 5.40
C ALA A 156 23.55 -4.52 5.32
N THR A 157 22.58 -5.08 6.07
CA THR A 157 22.27 -6.51 6.08
C THR A 157 21.92 -7.04 4.69
N SER A 158 21.00 -6.39 3.97
CA SER A 158 20.61 -6.84 2.63
C SER A 158 21.70 -6.65 1.58
N ASN A 159 22.55 -5.63 1.71
CA ASN A 159 23.70 -5.44 0.85
C ASN A 159 24.75 -6.54 1.03
N ILE A 160 25.03 -6.94 2.28
CA ILE A 160 25.88 -8.10 2.59
C ILE A 160 25.24 -9.38 2.01
N ALA A 161 23.96 -9.60 2.32
CA ALA A 161 23.24 -10.76 1.82
C ALA A 161 23.24 -10.86 0.29
N ARG A 162 23.09 -9.73 -0.41
CA ARG A 162 23.15 -9.66 -1.88
C ARG A 162 24.51 -10.08 -2.42
N GLN A 163 25.62 -9.70 -1.76
CA GLN A 163 26.96 -10.12 -2.17
C GLN A 163 27.13 -11.63 -2.06
N GLU A 164 26.68 -12.22 -0.96
CA GLU A 164 26.74 -13.67 -0.76
C GLU A 164 25.82 -14.42 -1.73
N VAL A 165 24.58 -13.93 -1.90
CA VAL A 165 23.61 -14.50 -2.84
C VAL A 165 24.12 -14.45 -4.29
N ARG A 166 24.88 -13.43 -4.71
CA ARG A 166 25.52 -13.41 -6.05
C ARG A 166 26.49 -14.55 -6.29
N ARG A 167 27.11 -15.11 -5.23
CA ARG A 167 27.98 -16.28 -5.34
C ARG A 167 27.18 -17.56 -5.56
N LEU A 168 25.97 -17.64 -5.00
CA LEU A 168 25.07 -18.79 -5.10
C LEU A 168 24.17 -18.75 -6.35
N ILE A 169 23.79 -17.56 -6.78
CA ILE A 169 22.89 -17.31 -7.91
C ILE A 169 23.57 -16.31 -8.85
N PRO A 170 24.29 -16.79 -9.88
CA PRO A 170 25.08 -15.93 -10.76
C PRO A 170 24.24 -14.90 -11.54
N ASN A 171 22.97 -15.20 -11.82
CA ASN A 171 22.09 -14.31 -12.58
C ASN A 171 20.94 -13.76 -11.72
N LEU A 172 21.25 -12.80 -10.83
CA LEU A 172 20.23 -12.10 -10.06
C LEU A 172 19.28 -11.22 -10.89
N ASN A 173 19.66 -10.89 -12.12
CA ASN A 173 18.80 -10.13 -13.02
C ASN A 173 17.58 -10.94 -13.50
N ALA A 174 17.54 -12.25 -13.24
CA ALA A 174 16.35 -13.07 -13.47
C ALA A 174 15.19 -12.72 -12.53
N PHE A 175 15.48 -12.10 -11.37
CA PHE A 175 14.50 -11.68 -10.39
C PHE A 175 14.11 -10.22 -10.59
N THR A 176 12.83 -9.93 -10.43
CA THR A 176 12.32 -8.57 -10.53
C THR A 176 12.19 -7.90 -9.17
N HIS A 177 12.07 -8.69 -8.09
CA HIS A 177 11.92 -8.23 -6.71
C HIS A 177 12.73 -9.09 -5.74
N PHE A 178 13.11 -8.49 -4.62
CA PHE A 178 13.93 -9.09 -3.57
C PHE A 178 13.24 -8.86 -2.22
N MET A 179 13.09 -9.91 -1.43
CA MET A 179 12.54 -9.84 -0.09
C MET A 179 13.53 -10.46 0.87
N TYR A 180 13.99 -9.68 1.84
CA TYR A 180 14.92 -10.14 2.86
C TYR A 180 14.15 -10.39 4.16
N VAL A 181 14.12 -11.65 4.59
CA VAL A 181 13.62 -11.98 5.92
C VAL A 181 14.76 -11.80 6.90
N MET A 182 14.63 -10.82 7.78
CA MET A 182 15.67 -10.43 8.73
C MET A 182 15.98 -11.58 9.70
N PRO A 183 17.22 -11.68 10.23
CA PRO A 183 17.60 -12.80 11.07
C PRO A 183 17.03 -12.71 12.48
N ASP A 184 16.95 -11.53 13.09
CA ASP A 184 16.39 -11.36 14.43
C ASP A 184 15.21 -10.40 14.41
N ALA A 185 14.12 -10.79 15.09
CA ALA A 185 12.95 -9.96 15.28
C ALA A 185 13.15 -8.90 16.38
N SER A 186 14.01 -9.15 17.37
CA SER A 186 14.07 -8.35 18.61
C SER A 186 14.59 -6.92 18.40
N ALA A 187 15.56 -6.74 17.49
CA ALA A 187 16.16 -5.45 17.19
C ALA A 187 15.37 -4.60 16.17
N CYS A 188 14.50 -5.23 15.38
CA CYS A 188 13.76 -4.56 14.31
C CYS A 188 12.48 -3.89 14.85
N GLN A 189 12.40 -2.56 14.76
CA GLN A 189 11.23 -1.78 15.19
C GLN A 189 10.06 -1.76 14.17
N PHE A 190 10.15 -2.53 13.07
CA PHE A 190 9.15 -2.62 12.02
C PHE A 190 8.75 -4.07 11.78
N GLN A 191 7.50 -4.38 11.40
CA GLN A 191 7.13 -5.75 10.98
C GLN A 191 7.57 -6.04 9.55
N GLY A 192 7.41 -5.04 8.69
CA GLY A 192 7.95 -4.97 7.34
C GLY A 192 8.34 -3.52 7.02
N ILE A 193 9.25 -3.36 6.09
CA ILE A 193 9.56 -2.09 5.44
C ILE A 193 9.96 -2.36 4.00
N SER A 194 9.68 -1.43 3.11
CA SER A 194 9.89 -1.64 1.68
C SER A 194 10.24 -0.34 0.97
N GLU A 195 10.96 -0.47 -0.14
CA GLU A 195 11.26 0.66 -0.98
C GLU A 195 9.99 1.16 -1.69
N GLN A 196 9.66 2.44 -1.51
CA GLN A 196 8.56 3.06 -2.26
C GLN A 196 8.91 3.11 -3.75
N LEU A 197 8.07 2.49 -4.60
CA LEU A 197 8.34 2.32 -6.04
C LEU A 197 9.65 1.55 -6.37
N GLY A 198 10.24 0.87 -5.39
CA GLY A 198 11.48 0.09 -5.53
C GLY A 198 11.25 -1.40 -5.73
N ARG A 199 12.27 -2.23 -5.49
CA ARG A 199 12.22 -3.69 -5.74
C ARG A 199 12.52 -4.51 -4.49
N THR A 200 12.90 -3.85 -3.41
CA THR A 200 13.39 -4.50 -2.20
C THR A 200 12.42 -4.29 -1.06
N SER A 201 12.22 -5.37 -0.30
CA SER A 201 11.46 -5.37 0.95
C SER A 201 12.27 -6.10 2.03
N TRP A 202 12.05 -5.71 3.28
CA TRP A 202 12.65 -6.30 4.46
C TRP A 202 11.55 -6.62 5.46
N ILE A 203 11.50 -7.86 5.92
CA ILE A 203 10.40 -8.34 6.77
C ILE A 203 10.97 -9.05 7.97
N ARG A 204 10.39 -8.84 9.15
CA ARG A 204 10.76 -9.57 10.36
C ARG A 204 10.49 -11.06 10.20
N PRO A 205 11.30 -11.91 10.83
CA PRO A 205 10.95 -13.31 10.99
C PRO A 205 9.78 -13.41 12.00
N GLY A 206 8.81 -14.29 11.73
CA GLY A 206 7.72 -14.61 12.67
C GLY A 206 6.30 -14.28 12.20
N ASP A 207 5.35 -14.49 13.12
CA ASP A 207 3.90 -14.52 12.83
C ASP A 207 3.28 -13.16 12.53
N LEU A 208 3.87 -12.07 13.02
CA LEU A 208 3.47 -10.70 12.68
C LEU A 208 4.25 -10.11 11.50
N GLY A 209 5.33 -10.79 11.09
CA GLY A 209 6.17 -10.41 9.95
C GLY A 209 5.90 -11.32 8.76
N VAL A 210 6.91 -12.09 8.34
CA VAL A 210 6.85 -12.85 7.09
C VAL A 210 5.73 -13.89 7.05
N PHE A 211 5.27 -14.43 8.18
CA PHE A 211 4.17 -15.41 8.20
C PHE A 211 2.77 -14.78 8.27
N LYS A 212 2.66 -13.44 8.25
CA LYS A 212 1.40 -12.71 8.04
C LYS A 212 1.29 -12.36 6.55
N PRO A 213 0.38 -12.97 5.78
CA PRO A 213 0.23 -12.68 4.35
C PRO A 213 0.01 -11.19 4.07
N GLY A 214 -0.77 -10.51 4.92
CA GLY A 214 -0.99 -9.08 4.82
C GLY A 214 0.28 -8.24 4.87
N THR A 215 1.25 -8.57 5.74
CA THR A 215 2.53 -7.87 5.80
C THR A 215 3.35 -8.10 4.54
N VAL A 216 3.43 -9.34 4.06
CA VAL A 216 4.13 -9.66 2.80
C VAL A 216 3.51 -8.92 1.62
N MET A 217 2.18 -8.87 1.55
CA MET A 217 1.42 -8.15 0.53
C MET A 217 1.66 -6.63 0.61
N GLN A 218 1.59 -6.06 1.81
CA GLN A 218 1.84 -4.64 2.05
C GLN A 218 3.21 -4.22 1.51
N GLU A 219 4.26 -4.94 1.89
CA GLU A 219 5.61 -4.62 1.46
C GLU A 219 5.82 -4.78 -0.05
N LEU A 220 5.17 -5.78 -0.65
CA LEU A 220 5.14 -5.96 -2.11
C LEU A 220 4.43 -4.80 -2.82
N LEU A 221 3.38 -4.22 -2.24
CA LEU A 221 2.60 -3.15 -2.87
C LEU A 221 3.21 -1.75 -2.65
N HIS A 222 4.01 -1.55 -1.60
CA HIS A 222 4.88 -0.38 -1.48
C HIS A 222 5.84 -0.24 -2.67
N ASN A 223 6.35 -1.36 -3.21
CA ASN A 223 7.15 -1.40 -4.43
C ASN A 223 6.38 -0.92 -5.70
N TYR A 224 5.06 -0.75 -5.62
CA TYR A 224 4.21 -0.24 -6.69
C TYR A 224 3.53 1.09 -6.34
N GLY A 225 3.98 1.75 -5.27
CA GLY A 225 3.56 3.11 -4.98
C GLY A 225 2.27 3.20 -4.16
N LEU A 226 1.86 2.12 -3.50
CA LEU A 226 0.88 2.19 -2.43
C LEU A 226 1.55 2.63 -1.12
N TYR A 227 0.76 3.23 -0.26
CA TYR A 227 1.19 3.76 1.03
C TYR A 227 0.26 3.24 2.11
N HIS A 228 0.54 3.54 3.38
CA HIS A 228 -0.24 2.97 4.47
C HIS A 228 -1.71 3.38 4.38
N GLY A 229 -2.57 2.46 4.79
CA GLY A 229 -4.00 2.66 4.95
C GLY A 229 -4.26 3.32 6.30
N TRP A 230 -5.15 4.30 6.31
CA TRP A 230 -5.51 5.08 7.48
C TRP A 230 -6.98 4.84 7.83
N ARG A 231 -7.33 4.94 9.10
CA ARG A 231 -8.73 5.02 9.53
C ARG A 231 -8.85 6.15 10.53
N ASP A 232 -9.82 7.03 10.31
CA ASP A 232 -10.05 8.20 11.16
C ASP A 232 -8.76 9.02 11.41
N ASP A 233 -7.97 9.22 10.34
CA ASP A 233 -6.67 9.92 10.37
C ASP A 233 -5.61 9.26 11.29
N THR A 234 -5.77 7.97 11.60
CA THR A 234 -4.76 7.14 12.28
C THR A 234 -4.17 6.09 11.34
N GLU A 235 -2.86 6.09 11.20
CA GLU A 235 -2.10 5.17 10.34
C GLU A 235 -2.26 3.72 10.80
N TYR A 236 -2.30 2.78 9.85
CA TYR A 236 -2.44 1.34 10.05
C TYR A 236 -3.79 0.87 10.63
N VAL A 237 -4.66 1.76 11.09
CA VAL A 237 -5.93 1.37 11.74
C VAL A 237 -7.01 0.91 10.73
N ASP A 238 -6.77 1.02 9.42
CA ASP A 238 -7.66 0.42 8.41
C ASP A 238 -7.51 -1.11 8.38
N GLY A 239 -8.39 -1.83 9.06
CA GLY A 239 -8.46 -3.29 9.02
C GLY A 239 -9.05 -3.86 7.73
N SER A 240 -9.49 -3.01 6.79
CA SER A 240 -10.11 -3.45 5.54
C SER A 240 -9.11 -3.71 4.41
N THR A 241 -7.84 -3.33 4.54
CA THR A 241 -6.83 -3.45 3.45
C THR A 241 -5.47 -3.92 3.97
N PHE A 242 -4.70 -4.61 3.12
CA PHE A 242 -3.28 -4.91 3.36
C PHE A 242 -2.44 -3.68 3.66
N MET A 243 -2.82 -2.51 3.18
CA MET A 243 -2.07 -1.30 3.46
C MET A 243 -2.27 -0.80 4.90
N GLY A 244 -3.31 -1.25 5.59
CA GLY A 244 -3.50 -1.01 7.01
C GLY A 244 -3.06 -2.22 7.84
N MET A 245 -3.95 -2.80 8.65
CA MET A 245 -3.61 -3.92 9.55
C MET A 245 -4.19 -5.28 9.14
N ALA A 246 -4.94 -5.34 8.03
CA ALA A 246 -5.65 -6.54 7.63
C ALA A 246 -4.71 -7.76 7.46
N GLN A 247 -5.12 -8.92 7.96
CA GLN A 247 -4.38 -10.16 7.72
C GLN A 247 -4.58 -10.65 6.29
N SER A 248 -5.82 -10.55 5.79
CA SER A 248 -6.24 -11.08 4.49
C SER A 248 -7.43 -10.27 3.96
N ALA A 249 -7.14 -9.06 3.48
CA ALA A 249 -8.10 -8.23 2.77
C ALA A 249 -7.40 -7.50 1.62
N CYS A 250 -7.98 -7.57 0.42
CA CYS A 250 -7.52 -6.89 -0.78
C CYS A 250 -7.37 -5.38 -0.60
N PRO A 251 -6.67 -4.70 -1.52
CA PRO A 251 -6.57 -3.25 -1.50
C PRO A 251 -7.95 -2.56 -1.49
N SER A 252 -8.02 -1.40 -0.85
CA SER A 252 -9.21 -0.55 -0.82
C SER A 252 -9.53 0.04 -2.20
N ALA A 253 -10.72 0.60 -2.40
CA ALA A 253 -11.10 1.19 -3.69
C ALA A 253 -10.12 2.23 -4.25
N PRO A 254 -9.62 3.23 -3.49
CA PRO A 254 -8.62 4.16 -4.00
C PRO A 254 -7.30 3.47 -4.35
N GLU A 255 -6.89 2.45 -3.58
CA GLU A 255 -5.67 1.67 -3.86
C GLU A 255 -5.80 0.84 -5.15
N LEU A 256 -6.95 0.17 -5.34
CA LEU A 256 -7.25 -0.58 -6.57
C LEU A 256 -7.22 0.33 -7.80
N LEU A 257 -7.76 1.56 -7.70
CA LEU A 257 -7.70 2.53 -8.79
C LEU A 257 -6.27 3.01 -9.04
N ARG A 258 -5.51 3.29 -7.97
CA ARG A 258 -4.10 3.72 -8.06
C ARG A 258 -3.22 2.67 -8.72
N LEU A 259 -3.45 1.39 -8.43
CA LEU A 259 -2.77 0.26 -9.06
C LEU A 259 -3.28 -0.02 -10.48
N GLY A 260 -4.43 0.54 -10.87
CA GLY A 260 -5.09 0.24 -12.15
C GLY A 260 -5.72 -1.14 -12.20
N TRP A 261 -6.00 -1.74 -11.04
CA TRP A 261 -6.63 -3.05 -10.93
C TRP A 261 -8.14 -2.98 -11.05
N ALA A 262 -8.75 -1.83 -10.77
CA ALA A 262 -10.18 -1.62 -10.92
C ALA A 262 -10.51 -0.27 -11.57
N THR A 263 -11.71 -0.17 -12.15
CA THR A 263 -12.24 1.07 -12.73
C THR A 263 -13.51 1.53 -11.99
N PRO A 264 -13.75 2.85 -11.92
CA PRO A 264 -14.96 3.37 -11.32
C PRO A 264 -16.18 3.08 -12.19
N LEU A 265 -17.30 2.77 -11.55
CA LEU A 265 -18.64 2.70 -12.14
C LEU A 265 -19.10 4.09 -12.59
N ALA A 266 -18.81 5.09 -11.75
CA ALA A 266 -19.12 6.49 -12.01
C ALA A 266 -18.07 7.39 -11.35
N VAL A 267 -17.83 8.55 -11.96
CA VAL A 267 -17.03 9.62 -11.39
C VAL A 267 -17.95 10.83 -11.20
N LEU A 268 -18.45 11.01 -9.97
CA LEU A 268 -19.38 12.07 -9.62
C LEU A 268 -18.63 13.38 -9.39
N ASN A 269 -19.16 14.47 -9.93
CA ASN A 269 -18.62 15.82 -9.82
C ASN A 269 -19.78 16.83 -9.89
N ARG A 270 -19.50 18.14 -9.92
CA ARG A 270 -20.54 19.18 -9.99
C ARG A 270 -21.56 19.02 -11.12
N ASN A 271 -21.20 18.36 -12.23
CA ASN A 271 -22.09 18.20 -13.39
C ASN A 271 -23.08 17.04 -13.17
N LEU A 272 -22.69 16.00 -12.44
CA LEU A 272 -23.54 14.84 -12.14
C LEU A 272 -24.25 14.96 -10.78
N LEU A 273 -23.75 15.84 -9.91
CA LEU A 273 -24.36 16.21 -8.63
C LEU A 273 -24.69 17.71 -8.64
N PRO A 274 -25.75 18.12 -9.35
CA PRO A 274 -26.18 19.50 -9.39
C PRO A 274 -26.56 20.00 -7.99
N GLU A 275 -26.35 21.30 -7.77
CA GLU A 275 -26.66 21.93 -6.50
C GLU A 275 -28.16 22.19 -6.35
N ALA A 276 -28.68 22.05 -5.12
CA ALA A 276 -30.04 22.42 -4.77
C ALA A 276 -31.15 21.75 -5.62
N THR A 277 -30.81 20.67 -6.32
CA THR A 277 -31.78 19.71 -6.81
C THR A 277 -32.18 18.82 -5.65
N LEU A 278 -33.47 18.58 -5.50
CA LEU A 278 -33.96 17.54 -4.58
C LEU A 278 -33.57 16.13 -5.05
N ASP A 279 -33.02 16.04 -6.26
CA ASP A 279 -32.66 14.82 -6.94
C ASP A 279 -31.43 14.16 -6.30
N VAL A 280 -31.55 12.87 -6.06
CA VAL A 280 -30.46 12.00 -5.61
C VAL A 280 -29.84 11.31 -6.81
N TYR A 281 -28.52 11.16 -6.80
CA TYR A 281 -27.85 10.25 -7.72
C TYR A 281 -27.96 8.84 -7.17
N ASN A 282 -28.82 8.02 -7.78
CA ASN A 282 -28.96 6.61 -7.43
C ASN A 282 -27.97 5.77 -8.26
N VAL A 283 -27.30 4.85 -7.58
CA VAL A 283 -26.35 3.92 -8.19
C VAL A 283 -26.38 2.58 -7.48
N THR A 284 -26.18 1.49 -8.21
CA THR A 284 -26.03 0.15 -7.63
C THR A 284 -24.57 -0.26 -7.73
N ILE A 285 -23.87 -0.28 -6.60
CA ILE A 285 -22.43 -0.58 -6.53
C ILE A 285 -22.26 -2.09 -6.36
N PRO A 286 -21.66 -2.82 -7.33
CA PRO A 286 -21.32 -4.21 -7.15
C PRO A 286 -20.16 -4.38 -6.18
N ALA A 287 -20.17 -5.47 -5.43
CA ALA A 287 -19.05 -5.85 -4.59
C ALA A 287 -17.80 -6.06 -5.43
N THR A 288 -16.63 -5.71 -4.89
CA THR A 288 -15.32 -5.83 -5.58
C THR A 288 -15.06 -7.24 -6.11
N GLN A 289 -15.62 -8.29 -5.51
CA GLN A 289 -15.52 -9.66 -6.02
C GLN A 289 -16.09 -9.86 -7.43
N ALA A 290 -16.96 -8.96 -7.91
CA ALA A 290 -17.62 -9.08 -9.22
C ALA A 290 -16.64 -8.92 -10.40
N GLY A 291 -15.48 -8.32 -10.17
CA GLY A 291 -14.42 -8.15 -11.16
C GLY A 291 -13.80 -6.75 -11.11
N PRO A 292 -12.91 -6.43 -12.07
CA PRO A 292 -12.19 -5.16 -12.07
C PRO A 292 -13.04 -3.97 -12.56
N ALA A 293 -14.10 -4.22 -13.33
CA ALA A 293 -14.84 -3.15 -14.00
C ALA A 293 -16.01 -2.65 -13.15
N GLY A 294 -16.05 -1.34 -12.88
CA GLY A 294 -17.25 -0.69 -12.34
C GLY A 294 -17.62 -1.08 -10.91
N VAL A 295 -16.63 -1.26 -10.03
CA VAL A 295 -16.84 -1.72 -8.63
C VAL A 295 -16.71 -0.62 -7.57
N THR A 296 -16.56 0.64 -7.99
CA THR A 296 -16.48 1.77 -7.06
C THR A 296 -17.11 3.02 -7.66
N VAL A 297 -17.60 3.92 -6.82
CA VAL A 297 -17.99 5.27 -7.22
C VAL A 297 -16.95 6.23 -6.69
N ARG A 298 -16.29 6.97 -7.59
CA ARG A 298 -15.36 8.04 -7.22
C ARG A 298 -16.13 9.35 -7.20
N ILE A 299 -15.95 10.15 -6.17
CA ILE A 299 -16.57 11.47 -6.04
C ILE A 299 -15.45 12.50 -6.00
N LEU A 300 -15.55 13.49 -6.88
CA LEU A 300 -14.69 14.66 -6.98
C LEU A 300 -15.51 15.85 -6.46
N PRO A 301 -15.29 16.30 -5.20
CA PRO A 301 -15.98 17.44 -4.59
C PRO A 301 -15.56 18.79 -5.19
N ASP A 302 -15.44 18.88 -6.51
CA ASP A 302 -14.96 20.03 -7.25
C ASP A 302 -15.87 21.26 -7.12
N TRP A 303 -17.05 21.11 -6.51
CA TRP A 303 -17.95 22.19 -6.12
C TRP A 303 -17.57 22.91 -4.83
N LEU A 304 -16.67 22.35 -4.02
CA LEU A 304 -16.17 23.05 -2.84
C LEU A 304 -15.35 24.27 -3.28
N PRO A 305 -15.44 25.40 -2.57
CA PRO A 305 -14.80 26.64 -2.99
C PRO A 305 -13.27 26.57 -2.83
N GLY A 306 -12.55 27.01 -3.87
CA GLY A 306 -11.09 27.25 -3.83
C GLY A 306 -10.30 26.08 -3.25
N ASP A 307 -9.56 26.35 -2.18
CA ASP A 307 -8.65 25.40 -1.53
C ASP A 307 -9.37 24.40 -0.60
N ALA A 308 -10.70 24.49 -0.42
CA ALA A 308 -11.45 23.53 0.39
C ALA A 308 -11.54 22.14 -0.27
N TYR A 309 -11.38 22.05 -1.59
CA TYR A 309 -11.31 20.77 -2.30
C TYR A 309 -9.90 20.17 -2.21
N THR A 310 -9.66 19.47 -1.10
CA THR A 310 -8.37 18.82 -0.79
C THR A 310 -8.38 17.30 -0.94
N LYS A 311 -9.56 16.67 -0.95
CA LYS A 311 -9.73 15.21 -0.95
C LYS A 311 -10.83 14.76 -1.91
N ASN A 312 -10.67 13.57 -2.48
CA ASN A 312 -11.70 12.81 -3.19
C ASN A 312 -12.32 11.76 -2.27
N LEU A 313 -13.53 11.30 -2.60
CA LEU A 313 -14.16 10.18 -1.91
C LEU A 313 -14.31 8.97 -2.82
N TYR A 314 -14.30 7.79 -2.23
CA TYR A 314 -14.52 6.52 -2.87
C TYR A 314 -15.58 5.74 -2.10
N LEU A 315 -16.60 5.29 -2.82
CA LEU A 315 -17.62 4.39 -2.29
C LEU A 315 -17.37 3.00 -2.87
N SER A 316 -17.32 1.98 -2.02
CA SER A 316 -17.19 0.59 -2.47
C SER A 316 -17.90 -0.39 -1.55
N LEU A 317 -18.28 -1.54 -2.12
CA LEU A 317 -18.87 -2.66 -1.39
C LEU A 317 -17.88 -3.82 -1.42
N ARG A 318 -17.70 -4.49 -0.28
CA ARG A 318 -16.81 -5.65 -0.16
C ARG A 318 -17.48 -6.77 0.60
N THR A 319 -17.03 -7.98 0.32
CA THR A 319 -17.65 -9.23 0.77
C THR A 319 -16.56 -10.24 1.07
N ARG A 320 -16.81 -11.16 2.01
CA ARG A 320 -15.83 -12.16 2.42
C ARG A 320 -15.70 -13.32 1.42
N VAL A 321 -15.15 -13.04 0.26
CA VAL A 321 -14.96 -14.02 -0.83
C VAL A 321 -13.63 -13.73 -1.53
N ASN A 322 -13.08 -14.73 -2.23
CA ASN A 322 -11.88 -14.55 -3.06
C ASN A 322 -10.72 -14.04 -2.19
N GLY A 323 -10.05 -12.94 -2.56
CA GLY A 323 -8.90 -12.42 -1.80
C GLY A 323 -9.27 -11.79 -0.45
N ASP A 324 -10.56 -11.53 -0.22
CA ASP A 324 -11.14 -10.99 1.01
C ASP A 324 -11.65 -12.09 1.97
N TRP A 325 -11.19 -13.33 1.81
CA TRP A 325 -11.74 -14.50 2.52
C TRP A 325 -11.58 -14.49 4.05
N GLN A 326 -10.72 -13.66 4.63
CA GLN A 326 -10.66 -13.41 6.09
C GLN A 326 -10.89 -11.94 6.46
N MET A 327 -11.56 -11.17 5.60
CA MET A 327 -11.95 -9.81 5.94
C MET A 327 -12.79 -9.80 7.23
N ASP A 328 -12.45 -8.93 8.18
CA ASP A 328 -13.19 -8.82 9.44
C ASP A 328 -14.65 -8.46 9.19
N GLU A 329 -15.55 -8.98 10.04
CA GLU A 329 -16.99 -8.90 9.84
C GLU A 329 -17.51 -7.47 9.78
N GLU A 330 -16.85 -6.53 10.47
CA GLU A 330 -17.21 -5.12 10.45
C GLU A 330 -17.12 -4.48 9.05
N TYR A 331 -16.37 -5.06 8.10
CA TYR A 331 -16.23 -4.52 6.74
C TYR A 331 -17.09 -5.26 5.70
N VAL A 332 -17.64 -6.42 6.07
CA VAL A 332 -18.37 -7.29 5.15
C VAL A 332 -19.76 -6.74 4.93
N ASP A 333 -20.19 -6.68 3.67
CA ASP A 333 -21.52 -6.22 3.26
C ASP A 333 -21.84 -4.76 3.66
N GLN A 334 -20.80 -3.99 4.00
CA GLN A 334 -20.88 -2.56 4.29
C GLN A 334 -20.55 -1.72 3.06
N LEU A 335 -21.14 -0.54 2.96
CA LEU A 335 -20.64 0.50 2.08
C LEU A 335 -19.44 1.19 2.75
N SER A 336 -18.24 0.92 2.25
CA SER A 336 -17.01 1.59 2.68
C SER A 336 -16.86 2.95 2.01
N ILE A 337 -16.55 3.98 2.80
CA ILE A 337 -16.24 5.33 2.34
C ILE A 337 -14.78 5.64 2.66
N HIS A 338 -13.96 5.73 1.62
CA HIS A 338 -12.55 6.13 1.73
C HIS A 338 -12.33 7.54 1.20
N GLU A 339 -11.47 8.29 1.87
CA GLU A 339 -10.92 9.55 1.41
C GLU A 339 -9.54 9.34 0.78
N ALA A 340 -9.23 10.12 -0.25
CA ALA A 340 -7.91 10.19 -0.84
C ALA A 340 -7.48 11.64 -1.05
N LEU A 341 -6.23 11.98 -0.75
CA LEU A 341 -5.69 13.32 -1.02
C LEU A 341 -5.76 13.64 -2.52
N ARG A 342 -6.47 14.71 -2.88
CA ARG A 342 -6.71 15.15 -4.27
C ARG A 342 -5.42 15.29 -5.05
N ALA A 343 -4.39 15.90 -4.45
CA ALA A 343 -3.12 16.17 -5.13
C ALA A 343 -2.44 14.88 -5.62
N ALA A 344 -2.49 13.82 -4.79
CA ALA A 344 -1.88 12.55 -5.11
C ALA A 344 -2.78 11.60 -5.92
N ASP A 345 -4.09 11.81 -5.86
CA ASP A 345 -5.10 10.98 -6.51
C ASP A 345 -5.50 11.50 -7.91
N ASN A 346 -5.47 12.82 -8.14
CA ASN A 346 -5.73 13.43 -9.44
C ASN A 346 -4.45 13.67 -10.26
N GLY A 347 -3.29 13.72 -9.61
CA GLY A 347 -2.01 13.94 -10.25
C GLY A 347 -1.29 12.64 -10.59
N ALA A 348 -0.51 12.63 -11.67
CA ALA A 348 0.53 11.62 -11.92
C ALA A 348 1.81 11.88 -11.08
N GLY A 349 1.79 12.89 -10.20
CA GLY A 349 2.96 13.41 -9.50
C GLY A 349 3.11 12.85 -8.09
N SER A 350 4.37 12.68 -7.68
CA SER A 350 4.76 12.36 -6.31
C SER A 350 4.32 13.50 -5.39
N SER A 351 3.21 13.31 -4.71
CA SER A 351 3.08 13.88 -3.38
C SER A 351 4.31 13.46 -2.57
N THR A 352 5.01 14.41 -1.96
CA THR A 352 6.04 14.10 -0.95
C THR A 352 5.42 13.59 0.35
N GLU A 353 4.11 13.75 0.49
CA GLU A 353 3.31 13.23 1.59
C GLU A 353 2.78 11.85 1.20
N ASP A 354 2.70 10.96 2.19
CA ASP A 354 1.89 9.74 2.10
C ASP A 354 0.49 10.14 1.59
N PRO A 355 0.05 9.71 0.38
CA PRO A 355 -1.31 9.87 -0.08
C PRO A 355 -2.25 9.03 0.79
N ARG A 356 -2.57 9.59 1.96
CA ARG A 356 -3.43 8.98 2.97
C ARG A 356 -4.72 8.51 2.32
N PHE A 357 -4.85 7.20 2.19
CA PHE A 357 -6.12 6.54 1.89
C PHE A 357 -6.78 6.23 3.21
N ASN A 358 -7.79 7.03 3.55
CA ASN A 358 -8.36 7.07 4.88
C ASN A 358 -9.79 6.50 4.85
N LEU A 359 -10.04 5.38 5.50
CA LEU A 359 -11.40 4.91 5.76
C LEU A 359 -12.05 5.87 6.76
N VAL A 360 -13.12 6.54 6.34
CA VAL A 360 -13.81 7.54 7.16
C VAL A 360 -15.20 7.12 7.59
N ALA A 361 -15.79 6.11 6.94
CA ALA A 361 -17.05 5.56 7.37
C ALA A 361 -17.32 4.17 6.78
N LEU A 362 -18.14 3.43 7.52
CA LEU A 362 -18.82 2.22 7.08
C LEU A 362 -20.32 2.46 7.25
N LEU A 363 -21.10 2.22 6.20
CA LEU A 363 -22.56 2.34 6.25
C LEU A 363 -23.20 0.96 6.05
N GLU A 364 -23.96 0.56 7.06
CA GLU A 364 -24.84 -0.61 7.01
C GLU A 364 -26.01 -0.36 6.06
N GLN A 365 -26.61 -1.44 5.57
CA GLN A 365 -27.86 -1.37 4.84
C GLN A 365 -28.92 -0.59 5.63
N GLY A 366 -29.59 0.35 4.97
CA GLY A 366 -30.61 1.18 5.61
C GLY A 366 -30.05 2.28 6.51
N THR A 367 -28.78 2.66 6.35
CA THR A 367 -28.20 3.80 7.07
C THR A 367 -27.84 4.94 6.14
N LYS A 368 -27.71 6.14 6.72
CA LYS A 368 -27.26 7.34 6.00
C LYS A 368 -26.21 8.07 6.79
N LEU A 369 -25.29 8.73 6.09
CA LEU A 369 -24.25 9.57 6.65
C LEU A 369 -24.30 10.96 6.01
N THR A 370 -24.13 11.99 6.83
CA THR A 370 -23.88 13.36 6.36
C THR A 370 -22.39 13.63 6.47
N LEU A 371 -21.78 14.01 5.34
CA LEU A 371 -20.39 14.39 5.21
C LEU A 371 -20.34 15.91 5.02
N ASP A 372 -20.45 16.66 6.12
CA ASP A 372 -20.60 18.13 6.08
C ASP A 372 -19.41 18.84 5.41
N SER A 373 -18.18 18.35 5.63
CA SER A 373 -16.96 18.85 4.97
C SER A 373 -17.01 18.76 3.45
N TYR A 374 -17.83 17.85 2.92
CA TYR A 374 -18.01 17.61 1.49
C TYR A 374 -19.33 18.17 0.95
N ARG A 375 -20.22 18.60 1.85
CA ARG A 375 -21.62 18.94 1.57
C ARG A 375 -22.36 17.81 0.87
N LEU A 376 -22.18 16.59 1.37
CA LEU A 376 -22.78 15.37 0.83
C LEU A 376 -23.62 14.64 1.86
N VAL A 377 -24.70 14.00 1.38
CA VAL A 377 -25.41 12.94 2.08
C VAL A 377 -25.25 11.67 1.26
N VAL A 378 -24.82 10.59 1.91
CA VAL A 378 -24.72 9.25 1.31
C VAL A 378 -25.64 8.32 2.09
N GLN A 379 -26.45 7.53 1.38
CA GLN A 379 -27.34 6.54 1.99
C GLN A 379 -27.12 5.18 1.36
N ALA A 380 -26.80 4.19 2.18
CA ALA A 380 -26.80 2.79 1.80
C ALA A 380 -28.25 2.27 1.92
N ARG A 381 -28.83 1.85 0.81
CA ARG A 381 -30.24 1.42 0.73
C ARG A 381 -30.39 -0.06 0.97
N GLU A 382 -30.47 -0.85 -0.10
CA GLU A 382 -30.72 -2.28 -0.04
C GLU A 382 -29.48 -3.04 -0.50
N LEU A 383 -29.10 -4.06 0.25
CA LEU A 383 -28.10 -5.04 -0.17
C LEU A 383 -28.81 -6.13 -0.98
N LEU A 384 -28.63 -6.07 -2.29
CA LEU A 384 -29.13 -7.08 -3.23
C LEU A 384 -28.17 -8.26 -3.22
N VAL A 385 -28.63 -9.39 -2.66
CA VAL A 385 -27.88 -10.65 -2.63
C VAL A 385 -28.49 -11.61 -3.65
N ASP A 386 -27.73 -11.93 -4.68
CA ASP A 386 -28.03 -13.04 -5.58
C ASP A 386 -26.97 -14.14 -5.47
N SER A 387 -27.20 -15.30 -6.08
CA SER A 387 -26.33 -16.47 -5.91
C SER A 387 -24.89 -16.28 -6.40
N LYS A 388 -24.60 -15.20 -7.14
CA LYS A 388 -23.28 -14.95 -7.76
C LYS A 388 -22.73 -13.55 -7.48
N ALA A 389 -23.55 -12.62 -7.02
CA ALA A 389 -23.20 -11.22 -6.85
C ALA A 389 -23.90 -10.62 -5.63
N ARG A 390 -23.20 -9.69 -5.02
CA ARG A 390 -23.70 -8.80 -3.97
C ARG A 390 -23.57 -7.39 -4.47
N ARG A 391 -24.62 -6.59 -4.32
CA ARG A 391 -24.69 -5.22 -4.82
C ARG A 391 -25.41 -4.34 -3.81
N MET A 392 -24.91 -3.13 -3.57
CA MET A 392 -25.55 -2.17 -2.67
C MET A 392 -26.19 -1.06 -3.51
N MET A 393 -27.48 -0.82 -3.32
CA MET A 393 -28.11 0.40 -3.82
C MET A 393 -27.65 1.57 -2.95
N VAL A 394 -27.17 2.65 -3.57
CA VAL A 394 -26.63 3.83 -2.90
C VAL A 394 -27.24 5.07 -3.51
N ASP A 395 -27.68 5.98 -2.65
CA ASP A 395 -28.09 7.33 -3.04
C ASP A 395 -27.04 8.33 -2.57
N VAL A 396 -26.61 9.20 -3.48
CA VAL A 396 -25.67 10.29 -3.20
C VAL A 396 -26.35 11.61 -3.52
N CYS A 397 -26.32 12.55 -2.58
CA CYS A 397 -26.87 13.88 -2.78
C CYS A 397 -25.90 14.95 -2.29
N ARG A 398 -25.78 16.03 -3.08
CA ARG A 398 -25.03 17.22 -2.72
C ARG A 398 -25.97 18.31 -2.23
N PHE A 399 -25.63 18.95 -1.12
CA PHE A 399 -26.36 20.10 -0.59
C PHE A 399 -25.54 21.39 -0.65
N ARG A 400 -26.21 22.54 -0.54
CA ARG A 400 -25.56 23.86 -0.54
C ARG A 400 -25.27 24.33 0.88
N PHE A 401 -26.27 24.28 1.75
CA PHE A 401 -26.19 24.83 3.10
C PHE A 401 -26.44 23.78 4.18
N ARG A 402 -27.43 22.90 4.00
CA ARG A 402 -27.82 21.89 5.00
C ARG A 402 -28.21 20.57 4.36
N SER A 403 -27.92 19.46 5.04
CA SER A 403 -28.28 18.10 4.61
C SER A 403 -29.79 17.88 4.42
N THR A 404 -30.65 18.70 5.05
CA THR A 404 -32.11 18.66 4.86
C THR A 404 -32.57 19.04 3.45
N GLU A 405 -31.70 19.62 2.63
CA GLU A 405 -31.96 19.87 1.20
C GLU A 405 -32.04 18.55 0.41
N CYS A 406 -31.35 17.51 0.87
CA CYS A 406 -31.36 16.19 0.26
C CYS A 406 -32.62 15.41 0.65
N ARG A 407 -33.56 15.25 -0.29
CA ARG A 407 -34.75 14.40 -0.13
C ARG A 407 -34.40 12.94 -0.40
N MET A 408 -33.67 12.35 0.54
CA MET A 408 -33.33 10.94 0.44
C MET A 408 -34.59 10.06 0.54
N PRO A 409 -34.69 8.99 -0.26
CA PRO A 409 -35.77 8.01 -0.12
C PRO A 409 -35.84 7.46 1.31
N PRO A 410 -37.04 7.19 1.83
CA PRO A 410 -37.17 6.58 3.15
C PRO A 410 -36.45 5.22 3.18
N ILE A 411 -35.74 4.98 4.28
CA ILE A 411 -35.19 3.66 4.58
C ILE A 411 -36.37 2.76 4.94
N PRO A 412 -36.56 1.60 4.27
CA PRO A 412 -37.56 0.64 4.70
C PRO A 412 -37.27 0.22 6.14
N THR A 413 -38.22 0.43 7.05
CA THR A 413 -38.16 -0.14 8.39
C THR A 413 -38.31 -1.65 8.25
N MET A 414 -37.27 -2.41 8.60
CA MET A 414 -37.33 -3.88 8.65
C MET A 414 -38.25 -4.37 9.75
#